data_AF-A0A2V8KDV7-F1
#
_entry.id   AF-A0A2V8KDV7-F1
#
_cell.length_a   1.000
_cell.length_b   1.000
_cell.length_c   1.000
_cell.angle_alpha   90.00
_cell.angle_beta   90.00
_cell.angle_gamma   90.00
#
_symmetry.space_group_name_H-M   'P 1'
#
loop_
_entity.id
_entity.type
_entity.pdbx_description
1 polymer ?
#
loop_
_entity_poly.entity_id
_entity_poly.type
_entity_poly.pdbx_seq_one_letter_code
_entity_poly.pdbx_strand_id
1 'polypeptide(L)' 'MLSTQAEGKNDDLLVSWKDIAAYLKCSVRKAQRLERRELPVKRIAGTKSVWASKAESRVCFPLLGL' A
#
# COMPACT_ATOMS: atom_id res chain seq x y z
N MET A 1 25.58 0.81 6.03
CA MET A 1 24.67 1.32 4.99
C MET A 1 23.29 0.71 5.20
N LEU A 2 22.30 1.49 5.65
CA LEU A 2 20.93 1.36 5.16
C LEU A 2 20.15 2.64 5.53
N SER A 3 20.09 3.55 4.56
CA SER A 3 19.31 4.77 4.61
C SER A 3 17.83 4.41 4.77
N THR A 4 17.14 4.99 5.74
CA THR A 4 15.69 5.14 5.63
C THR A 4 15.27 6.46 6.26
N GLN A 5 15.47 7.53 5.48
CA GLN A 5 14.67 8.74 5.64
C GLN A 5 13.20 8.37 5.39
N ALA A 6 12.34 8.69 6.35
CA ALA A 6 10.95 9.06 6.09
C ALA A 6 10.49 9.88 7.29
N GLU A 7 10.99 11.11 7.32
CA GLU A 7 10.48 12.20 8.13
C GLU A 7 9.00 12.44 7.79
N GLY A 8 8.18 12.56 8.82
CA GLY A 8 6.73 12.64 8.70
C GLY A 8 6.27 13.82 7.84
N LYS A 9 5.37 13.51 6.91
CA LYS A 9 4.31 14.38 6.36
C LYS A 9 3.60 13.57 5.27
N ASN A 10 2.32 13.29 5.47
CA ASN A 10 1.48 12.27 4.79
C ASN A 10 1.50 10.89 5.46
N ASP A 11 1.27 10.84 6.78
CA ASP A 11 1.09 9.58 7.51
C ASP A 11 -0.01 8.70 6.89
N ASP A 12 -0.94 9.25 6.12
CA ASP A 12 -2.01 8.47 5.50
C ASP A 12 -1.69 7.92 4.10
N LEU A 13 -0.54 8.25 3.49
CA LEU A 13 -0.23 7.85 2.11
C LEU A 13 0.86 6.77 2.06
N LEU A 14 0.53 5.63 1.48
CA LEU A 14 1.43 4.50 1.25
C LEU A 14 1.92 4.59 -0.20
N VAL A 15 3.12 5.11 -0.44
CA VAL A 15 3.64 5.45 -1.79
C VAL A 15 4.45 4.35 -2.46
N SER A 16 4.45 3.14 -1.88
CA SER A 16 5.11 1.99 -2.48
C SER A 16 4.42 0.69 -2.10
N TRP A 17 4.64 -0.35 -2.90
CA TRP A 17 4.19 -1.71 -2.57
C TRP A 17 4.74 -2.22 -1.23
N LYS A 18 5.93 -1.76 -0.84
CA LYS A 18 6.54 -2.16 0.44
C LYS A 18 5.79 -1.52 1.61
N ASP A 19 5.45 -0.24 1.51
CA ASP A 19 4.69 0.46 2.55
C ASP A 19 3.28 -0.09 2.68
N ILE A 20 2.64 -0.38 1.54
CA ILE A 20 1.33 -1.05 1.49
C ILE A 20 1.42 -2.41 2.17
N ALA A 21 2.41 -3.22 1.82
CA ALA A 21 2.59 -4.55 2.39
C ALA A 21 2.86 -4.49 3.91
N ALA A 22 3.71 -3.57 4.35
CA ALA A 22 4.02 -3.36 5.77
C ALA A 22 2.79 -2.90 6.57
N TYR A 23 2.01 -1.96 6.04
CA TYR A 23 0.78 -1.47 6.65
C TYR A 23 -0.27 -2.58 6.80
N LEU A 24 -0.44 -3.38 5.75
CA LEU A 24 -1.35 -4.53 5.74
C LEU A 24 -0.79 -5.77 6.44
N LYS A 25 0.42 -5.69 7.04
CA LYS A 25 1.14 -6.81 7.66
C LYS A 25 1.18 -8.06 6.77
N CYS A 26 1.43 -7.86 5.48
CA CYS A 26 1.41 -8.91 4.47
C CYS A 26 2.63 -8.87 3.54
N SER A 27 2.76 -9.84 2.64
CA SER A 27 3.83 -9.82 1.63
C SER A 27 3.47 -8.93 0.44
N VAL A 28 4.48 -8.36 -0.24
CA VAL A 28 4.29 -7.55 -1.45
C VAL A 28 3.49 -8.29 -2.53
N ARG A 29 3.77 -9.58 -2.74
CA ARG A 29 3.02 -10.42 -3.70
C ARG A 29 1.54 -10.54 -3.31
N LYS A 30 1.24 -10.61 -2.01
CA LYS A 30 -0.14 -10.65 -1.51
C LYS A 30 -0.82 -9.30 -1.70
N ALA A 31 -0.16 -8.19 -1.40
CA ALA A 31 -0.68 -6.85 -1.67
C ALA A 31 -1.00 -6.62 -3.16
N GLN A 32 -0.09 -7.04 -4.07
CA GLN A 32 -0.32 -6.98 -5.51
C GLN A 32 -1.49 -7.87 -5.97
N ARG A 33 -1.67 -9.04 -5.36
CA ARG A 33 -2.82 -9.91 -5.64
C ARG A 33 -4.13 -9.28 -5.17
N LEU A 34 -4.09 -8.54 -4.05
CA LEU A 34 -5.25 -7.85 -3.48
C LEU A 34 -5.69 -6.66 -4.33
N GLU A 35 -4.78 -5.92 -4.97
CA GLU A 35 -5.13 -4.87 -5.95
C GLU A 35 -6.01 -5.40 -7.08
N ARG A 36 -5.75 -6.63 -7.55
CA ARG A 36 -6.59 -7.25 -8.59
C ARG A 36 -7.97 -7.68 -8.10
N ARG A 37 -8.15 -7.76 -6.78
CA ARG A 37 -9.42 -8.13 -6.18
C ARG A 37 -10.19 -6.87 -5.85
N GLU A 38 -9.75 -6.14 -4.82
CA GLU A 38 -10.54 -5.05 -4.22
C GLU A 38 -9.70 -3.99 -3.51
N LEU A 39 -8.36 -4.10 -3.46
CA LEU A 39 -7.54 -3.14 -2.73
C LEU A 39 -7.48 -1.79 -3.49
N PRO A 40 -7.83 -0.65 -2.85
CA PRO A 40 -7.82 0.66 -3.49
C PRO A 40 -6.39 1.19 -3.68
N VAL A 41 -5.66 0.57 -4.61
CA VAL A 41 -4.31 0.99 -5.04
C VAL A 41 -4.44 1.76 -6.34
N LYS A 42 -3.90 2.97 -6.34
CA LYS A 42 -3.88 3.85 -7.51
C LYS A 42 -2.50 3.79 -8.14
N ARG A 43 -2.46 3.57 -9.46
CA ARG A 43 -1.23 3.58 -10.25
C ARG A 43 -1.10 4.91 -10.97
N ILE A 44 0.10 5.49 -10.96
CA ILE A 44 0.39 6.69 -11.73
C ILE A 44 0.68 6.25 -13.18
N ALA A 45 -0.21 6.62 -14.10
CA ALA A 45 -0.08 6.27 -15.52
C ALA A 45 1.29 6.68 -16.07
N GLY A 46 1.90 5.81 -16.89
CA GLY A 46 3.23 6.03 -17.46
C GLY A 46 4.40 5.75 -16.49
N THR A 47 4.14 5.36 -15.24
CA THR A 47 5.18 4.98 -14.28
C THR A 47 4.92 3.63 -13.62
N LYS A 48 5.93 3.09 -12.93
CA LYS A 48 5.77 1.91 -12.06
C LYS A 48 5.36 2.28 -10.63
N SER A 49 5.07 3.55 -10.38
CA SER A 49 4.76 4.07 -9.06
C SER A 49 3.31 3.77 -8.69
N VAL A 50 3.12 3.37 -7.44
CA VAL A 50 1.82 3.03 -6.86
C VAL A 50 1.62 3.80 -5.58
N TRP A 51 0.38 4.14 -5.26
CA TRP A 51 0.04 4.71 -3.98
C TRP A 51 -1.31 4.21 -3.49
N ALA A 52 -1.47 4.16 -2.17
CA ALA A 52 -2.73 3.83 -1.51
C ALA A 52 -2.93 4.74 -0.31
N SER A 53 -4.17 5.08 0.00
CA SER A 53 -4.50 5.77 1.25
C SER A 53 -4.74 4.75 2.36
N LYS A 54 -4.21 5.00 3.56
CA LYS A 54 -4.46 4.19 4.76
C LYS A 54 -5.94 4.16 5.12
N ALA A 55 -6.64 5.28 5.01
CA ALA A 55 -8.07 5.37 5.31
C ALA A 55 -8.91 4.44 4.43
N GLU A 56 -8.63 4.45 3.12
CA GLU A 56 -9.28 3.58 2.12
C GLU A 56 -8.86 2.11 2.29
N SER A 57 -7.57 1.87 2.56
CA SER A 57 -7.02 0.52 2.75
C SER A 57 -7.54 -0.17 4.02
N ARG A 58 -7.82 0.59 5.09
CA ARG A 58 -8.36 0.07 6.36
C ARG A 58 -9.80 -0.43 6.23
N VAL A 59 -10.60 0.11 5.30
CA VAL A 59 -11.99 -0.31 5.09
C VAL A 59 -12.05 -1.62 4.30
N CYS A 60 -11.15 -1.82 3.35
CA CYS A 60 -11.16 -3.00 2.48
C CYS A 60 -10.44 -4.21 3.10
N PHE A 61 -9.41 -4.00 3.93
CA PHE A 61 -8.62 -5.11 4.49
C PHE A 61 -9.40 -6.10 5.39
N PRO A 62 -10.31 -5.67 6.28
CA PRO A 62 -11.10 -6.59 7.13
C PRO A 62 -12.13 -7.40 6.34
N LEU A 63 -12.59 -6.90 5.20
CA LEU A 63 -13.58 -7.57 4.35
C LEU A 63 -12.96 -8.72 3.53
N LEU A 64 -11.64 -8.75 3.42
CA LEU A 64 -10.90 -9.77 2.66
C LEU A 64 -10.55 -11.03 3.46
N GLY A 65 -11.05 -11.15 4.71
CA GLY A 65 -11.02 -12.39 5.49
C GLY A 65 -9.62 -12.95 5.75
N LEU A 66 -8.73 -12.14 6.31
CA LEU A 66 -7.37 -12.52 6.72
C LEU A 66 -7.17 -12.55 8.23
#